data_AF-A0A1W0WSJ1-F1
#
_entry.id   AF-A0A1W0WSJ1-F1
#
_cell.length_a   1.000
_cell.length_b   1.000
_cell.length_c   1.000
_cell.angle_alpha   90.00
_cell.angle_beta   90.00
_cell.angle_gamma   90.00
#
_symmetry.space_group_name_H-M   'P 1'
#
loop_
_entity.id
_entity.type
_entity.pdbx_description
1 polymer ?
#
loop_
_entity_poly.entity_id
_entity_poly.type
_entity_poly.pdbx_seq_one_letter_code
_entity_poly.pdbx_strand_id
1 'polypeptide(L)'
;MPAIPRSDAKENDGETSPQWVTEPSPSAATAAGKALNITAFEPSPAEEREIMQSNARRVETFTVKKWPGKLSKSSTTNPQRMAEIGWYCTGPKTAKCYACFKVLEGWVPEDNPKTEHEKHCTDCPLSTISITDTSVLTWRQMIKLDLAIEWRRKKLIAQREWDKVVMLHQQQSDELKGLLAKLQKDTPIHDVTGQESYL
;
A
#
# COMPACT_ATOMS: atom_id res chain seq x y z
N MET A 1 46.92 20.68 49.35
CA MET A 1 46.52 19.87 50.53
C MET A 1 46.45 20.82 51.70
N PRO A 2 45.26 21.02 52.29
CA PRO A 2 44.67 20.03 53.19
C PRO A 2 43.24 19.60 52.80
N ALA A 3 42.83 18.45 53.33
CA ALA A 3 41.53 17.80 53.16
C ALA A 3 40.60 18.10 54.34
N ILE A 4 39.29 18.18 54.08
CA ILE A 4 38.21 18.13 55.08
C ILE A 4 37.08 17.24 54.51
N PRO A 5 36.42 16.40 55.33
CA PRO A 5 36.01 15.04 54.96
C PRO A 5 34.58 14.91 54.41
N ARG A 6 34.36 13.75 53.76
CA ARG A 6 33.07 13.25 53.29
C ARG A 6 32.17 12.87 54.47
N SER A 7 30.92 13.33 54.46
CA SER A 7 29.83 12.81 55.29
C SER A 7 29.03 11.77 54.51
N ASP A 8 28.81 10.62 55.14
CA ASP A 8 27.90 9.56 54.71
C ASP A 8 26.45 10.04 54.74
N ALA A 9 25.72 9.81 53.65
CA ALA A 9 24.26 9.79 53.63
C ALA A 9 23.84 8.46 52.99
N LYS A 10 23.31 7.58 53.83
CA LYS A 10 22.52 6.43 53.41
C LYS A 10 21.14 6.95 53.03
N GLU A 11 20.74 6.77 51.77
CA GLU A 11 19.33 6.80 51.39
C GLU A 11 18.96 5.41 50.86
N ASN A 12 17.98 4.84 51.54
CA ASN A 12 17.31 3.59 51.25
C ASN A 12 15.88 4.00 50.89
N ASP A 13 15.56 3.98 49.61
CA ASP A 13 14.18 4.07 49.16
C ASP A 13 13.93 2.91 48.20
N GLY A 14 13.29 1.89 48.75
CA GLY A 14 12.71 0.81 47.96
C GLY A 14 11.60 1.38 47.11
N GLU A 15 11.73 1.26 45.79
CA GLU A 15 10.64 1.47 44.87
C GLU A 15 10.27 0.14 44.22
N THR A 16 9.18 -0.41 44.74
CA THR A 16 8.51 -1.62 44.27
C THR A 16 7.88 -1.32 42.92
N SER A 17 8.46 -1.85 41.85
CA SER A 17 7.86 -1.79 40.51
C SER A 17 6.53 -2.57 40.48
N PRO A 18 5.44 -1.99 39.95
CA PRO A 18 4.16 -2.67 39.86
C PRO A 18 4.17 -3.87 38.90
N GLN A 19 3.56 -4.95 39.35
CA GLN A 19 3.61 -6.31 38.79
C GLN A 19 2.77 -6.53 37.51
N TRP A 20 2.54 -5.51 36.68
CA TRP A 20 1.66 -5.60 35.50
C TRP A 20 2.33 -5.35 34.14
N VAL A 21 3.64 -5.08 34.10
CA VAL A 21 4.40 -5.08 32.83
C VAL A 21 5.04 -6.45 32.66
N THR A 22 4.27 -7.42 32.15
CA THR A 22 4.85 -8.62 31.53
C THR A 22 4.73 -8.45 30.02
N GLU A 23 5.83 -8.05 29.39
CA GLU A 23 5.95 -8.11 27.94
C GLU A 23 6.00 -9.58 27.51
N PRO A 24 5.15 -10.05 26.57
CA PRO A 24 5.27 -11.40 26.07
C PRO A 24 6.49 -11.50 25.14
N SER A 25 7.40 -12.39 25.51
CA SER A 25 8.57 -12.80 24.74
C SER A 25 8.18 -13.37 23.36
N PRO A 26 8.88 -13.03 22.26
CA PRO A 26 8.55 -13.59 20.95
C PRO A 26 9.20 -14.96 20.81
N SER A 27 8.46 -16.03 21.11
CA SER A 27 8.86 -17.39 20.76
C SER A 27 7.92 -18.02 19.74
N ALA A 28 8.52 -18.34 18.60
CA ALA A 28 8.21 -19.43 17.66
C ALA A 28 6.77 -19.57 17.16
N ALA A 29 6.52 -19.07 15.95
CA ALA A 29 5.51 -19.61 15.04
C ALA A 29 6.21 -20.33 13.87
N THR A 30 6.08 -21.66 13.83
CA THR A 30 6.51 -22.50 12.71
C THR A 30 5.32 -22.82 11.80
N ALA A 31 5.55 -22.57 10.50
CA ALA A 31 5.01 -23.20 9.29
C ALA A 31 3.58 -22.87 8.75
N ALA A 32 3.64 -22.45 7.47
CA ALA A 32 2.84 -22.88 6.31
C ALA A 32 1.67 -22.00 5.84
N GLY A 33 1.84 -21.41 4.65
CA GLY A 33 0.74 -20.94 3.79
C GLY A 33 1.05 -19.62 3.08
N LYS A 34 1.30 -19.69 1.76
CA LYS A 34 1.42 -18.59 0.79
C LYS A 34 0.83 -17.23 1.25
N ALA A 35 1.70 -16.35 1.71
CA ALA A 35 1.53 -14.91 1.57
C ALA A 35 2.81 -14.40 0.92
N LEU A 36 2.72 -13.95 -0.32
CA LEU A 36 3.71 -13.04 -0.87
C LEU A 36 3.71 -11.85 0.09
N ASN A 37 4.70 -11.76 0.97
CA ASN A 37 4.94 -10.59 1.80
C ASN A 37 5.47 -9.47 0.88
N ILE A 38 4.58 -8.99 0.01
CA ILE A 38 4.58 -7.65 -0.56
C ILE A 38 4.34 -6.79 0.66
N THR A 39 5.41 -6.31 1.27
CA THR A 39 5.35 -5.64 2.56
C THR A 39 4.30 -4.54 2.54
N ALA A 40 3.60 -4.38 3.66
CA ALA A 40 2.40 -3.58 3.87
C ALA A 40 2.48 -2.06 3.54
N PHE A 41 3.47 -1.60 2.79
CA PHE A 41 3.73 -0.20 2.56
C PHE A 41 4.20 0.00 1.12
N GLU A 42 3.34 0.68 0.35
CA GLU A 42 3.55 1.14 -1.02
C GLU A 42 3.18 0.19 -2.19
N PRO A 43 2.42 0.64 -3.21
CA PRO A 43 2.09 -0.17 -4.40
C PRO A 43 3.31 -0.69 -5.19
N SER A 44 4.51 -0.17 -4.93
CA SER A 44 5.79 -0.70 -5.41
C SER A 44 6.93 -0.23 -4.51
N PRO A 45 7.82 -1.12 -4.04
CA PRO A 45 9.04 -0.71 -3.33
C PRO A 45 9.89 0.25 -4.17
N ALA A 46 10.61 1.18 -3.50
CA ALA A 46 11.41 2.23 -4.16
C ALA A 46 12.41 1.70 -5.17
N GLU A 47 13.06 0.60 -4.80
CA GLU A 47 14.01 -0.09 -5.63
C GLU A 47 13.38 -0.63 -6.93
N GLU A 48 12.19 -1.26 -6.85
CA GLU A 48 11.47 -1.73 -8.05
C GLU A 48 11.07 -0.56 -8.96
N ARG A 49 10.71 0.59 -8.40
CA ARG A 49 10.35 1.79 -9.19
C ARG A 49 11.54 2.33 -9.98
N GLU A 50 12.67 2.51 -9.30
CA GLU A 50 13.87 3.07 -9.90
C GLU A 50 14.44 2.14 -10.99
N ILE A 51 14.52 0.84 -10.69
CA ILE A 51 15.04 -0.14 -11.65
C ILE A 51 14.15 -0.21 -12.90
N MET A 52 12.82 -0.23 -12.74
CA MET A 52 11.89 -0.46 -13.84
C MET A 52 11.58 0.79 -14.67
N GLN A 53 12.11 1.96 -14.32
CA GLN A 53 12.14 3.13 -15.22
C GLN A 53 12.94 2.83 -16.50
N SER A 54 14.01 2.03 -16.39
CA SER A 54 14.85 1.67 -17.53
C SER A 54 14.15 0.66 -18.44
N ASN A 55 13.97 1.03 -19.72
CA ASN A 55 13.45 0.11 -20.74
C ASN A 55 14.28 -1.16 -20.86
N ALA A 56 15.61 -1.05 -20.86
CA ALA A 56 16.52 -2.19 -20.93
C ALA A 56 16.30 -3.18 -19.77
N ARG A 57 16.10 -2.67 -18.55
CA ARG A 57 15.78 -3.50 -17.38
C ARG A 57 14.43 -4.19 -17.53
N ARG A 58 13.42 -3.50 -18.08
CA ARG A 58 12.13 -4.13 -18.37
C ARG A 58 12.27 -5.25 -19.38
N VAL A 59 13.00 -5.07 -20.49
CA VAL A 59 13.25 -6.13 -21.48
C VAL A 59 13.95 -7.34 -20.83
N GLU A 60 14.96 -7.11 -19.99
CA GLU A 60 15.71 -8.15 -19.29
C GLU A 60 14.79 -9.08 -18.48
N THR A 61 13.76 -8.54 -17.84
CA THR A 61 12.81 -9.34 -17.03
C THR A 61 12.13 -10.45 -17.85
N PHE A 62 11.83 -10.24 -19.12
CA PHE A 62 11.17 -11.23 -19.97
C PHE A 62 12.08 -12.42 -20.27
N THR A 63 13.39 -12.20 -20.33
CA THR A 63 14.38 -13.28 -20.47
C THR A 63 14.53 -14.03 -19.15
N VAL A 64 14.75 -13.31 -18.05
CA VAL A 64 14.99 -13.91 -16.72
C VAL A 64 13.79 -14.72 -16.24
N LYS A 65 12.58 -14.23 -16.46
CA LYS A 65 11.33 -14.87 -16.03
C LYS A 65 10.77 -15.87 -17.05
N LYS A 66 11.51 -16.16 -18.12
CA LYS A 66 11.16 -17.17 -19.14
C LYS A 66 9.81 -16.88 -19.80
N TRP A 67 9.67 -15.70 -20.42
CA TRP A 67 8.48 -15.36 -21.20
C TRP A 67 8.20 -16.42 -22.28
N PRO A 68 6.97 -16.95 -22.40
CA PRO A 68 6.66 -18.03 -23.31
C PRO A 68 7.03 -17.74 -24.76
N GLY A 69 7.67 -18.70 -25.43
CA GLY A 69 8.18 -18.52 -26.80
C GLY A 69 7.12 -18.13 -27.83
N LYS A 70 5.85 -18.56 -27.66
CA LYS A 70 4.74 -18.10 -28.53
C LYS A 70 4.49 -16.59 -28.40
N LEU A 71 4.58 -16.06 -27.18
CA LEU A 71 4.44 -14.63 -26.91
C LEU A 71 5.67 -13.85 -27.36
N SER A 72 6.87 -14.41 -27.16
CA SER A 72 8.12 -13.78 -27.60
C SER A 72 8.23 -13.63 -29.12
N LYS A 73 7.52 -14.47 -29.88
CA LYS A 73 7.46 -14.40 -31.34
C LYS A 73 6.29 -13.56 -31.87
N SER A 74 5.38 -13.11 -31.00
CA SER A 74 4.27 -12.24 -31.40
C SER A 74 4.78 -10.88 -31.88
N SER A 75 4.09 -10.28 -32.84
CA SER A 75 4.37 -8.92 -33.29
C SER A 75 4.01 -7.85 -32.24
N THR A 76 3.09 -8.15 -31.31
CA THR A 76 2.58 -7.19 -30.31
C THR A 76 3.04 -7.50 -28.90
N THR A 77 3.16 -8.77 -28.51
CA THR A 77 3.49 -9.19 -27.14
C THR A 77 4.93 -9.68 -26.96
N ASN A 78 5.82 -9.38 -27.90
CA ASN A 78 7.24 -9.67 -27.71
C ASN A 78 7.84 -8.76 -26.62
N PRO A 79 8.95 -9.18 -25.97
CA PRO A 79 9.59 -8.45 -24.88
C PRO A 79 9.86 -6.97 -25.16
N GLN A 80 10.31 -6.64 -26.39
CA GLN A 80 10.61 -5.27 -26.79
C GLN A 80 9.35 -4.42 -26.80
N ARG A 81 8.30 -4.86 -27.50
CA ARG A 81 7.01 -4.14 -27.57
C ARG A 81 6.36 -3.98 -26.20
N MET A 82 6.40 -5.02 -25.38
CA MET A 82 5.88 -4.97 -24.01
C MET A 82 6.63 -3.91 -23.19
N ALA A 83 7.97 -3.92 -23.24
CA ALA A 83 8.81 -2.99 -22.49
C ALA A 83 8.70 -1.54 -22.99
N GLU A 84 8.58 -1.31 -24.31
CA GLU A 84 8.35 0.00 -24.95
C GLU A 84 7.14 0.72 -24.35
N ILE A 85 6.06 0.00 -24.06
CA ILE A 85 4.85 0.60 -23.47
C ILE A 85 4.78 0.47 -21.93
N GLY A 86 5.89 0.09 -21.30
CA GLY A 86 6.03 0.11 -19.84
C GLY A 86 5.70 -1.18 -19.11
N TRP A 87 5.54 -2.31 -19.80
CA TRP A 87 5.37 -3.61 -19.14
C TRP A 87 6.71 -4.27 -18.83
N TYR A 88 6.78 -4.99 -17.72
CA TYR A 88 7.86 -5.91 -17.39
C TYR A 88 7.30 -7.22 -16.87
N CYS A 89 8.03 -8.31 -17.09
CA CYS A 89 7.62 -9.65 -16.71
C CYS A 89 7.84 -9.90 -15.22
N THR A 90 6.81 -10.39 -14.54
CA THR A 90 6.91 -10.82 -13.14
C THR A 90 6.70 -12.33 -12.98
N GLY A 91 6.20 -13.01 -14.01
CA GLY A 91 5.98 -14.45 -14.01
C GLY A 91 5.57 -15.02 -15.38
N PRO A 92 5.31 -16.33 -15.48
CA PRO A 92 4.89 -16.95 -16.73
C PRO A 92 3.56 -16.37 -17.22
N LYS A 93 3.57 -15.70 -18.38
CA LYS A 93 2.39 -14.96 -18.89
C LYS A 93 1.86 -13.92 -17.90
N THR A 94 2.70 -13.35 -17.06
CA THR A 94 2.33 -12.27 -16.13
C THR A 94 3.24 -11.08 -16.32
N ALA A 95 2.64 -9.92 -16.54
CA ALA A 95 3.34 -8.66 -16.68
C ALA A 95 2.77 -7.59 -15.76
N LYS A 96 3.63 -6.68 -15.32
CA LYS A 96 3.30 -5.55 -14.47
C LYS A 96 3.74 -4.26 -15.17
N CYS A 97 2.95 -3.20 -15.06
CA CYS A 97 3.35 -1.90 -15.58
C CYS A 97 4.20 -1.13 -14.55
N TYR A 98 5.29 -0.48 -14.98
CA TYR A 98 6.14 0.30 -14.06
C TYR A 98 5.53 1.65 -13.61
N ALA A 99 4.59 2.18 -14.37
CA ALA A 99 3.98 3.49 -14.09
C ALA A 99 2.76 3.39 -13.18
N CYS A 100 1.98 2.31 -13.30
CA CYS A 100 0.75 2.11 -12.52
C CYS A 100 0.76 0.91 -11.59
N PHE A 101 1.75 0.03 -11.70
CA PHE A 101 1.85 -1.24 -10.95
C PHE A 101 0.68 -2.20 -11.14
N LYS A 102 -0.18 -1.95 -12.15
CA LYS A 102 -1.20 -2.92 -12.56
C LYS A 102 -0.52 -4.19 -13.04
N VAL A 103 -0.94 -5.32 -12.47
CA VAL A 103 -0.52 -6.66 -12.88
C VAL A 103 -1.63 -7.24 -13.77
N LEU A 104 -1.24 -7.79 -14.92
CA LEU A 104 -2.10 -8.57 -15.80
C LEU A 104 -1.49 -9.95 -16.03
N GLU A 105 -2.35 -10.97 -15.99
CA GLU A 105 -2.00 -12.37 -16.12
C GLU A 105 -2.70 -12.97 -17.35
N GLY A 106 -2.14 -14.07 -17.87
CA GLY A 106 -2.78 -14.84 -18.93
C GLY A 106 -2.57 -14.30 -20.34
N TRP A 107 -1.53 -13.47 -20.57
CA TRP A 107 -1.20 -12.91 -21.88
C TRP A 107 -1.19 -13.96 -23.00
N VAL A 108 -1.82 -13.61 -24.13
CA VAL A 108 -1.87 -14.39 -25.37
C VAL A 108 -1.25 -13.63 -26.54
N PRO A 109 -0.73 -14.32 -27.59
CA PRO A 109 -0.02 -13.66 -28.69
C PRO A 109 -0.82 -12.59 -29.43
N GLU A 110 -2.15 -12.69 -29.42
CA GLU A 110 -3.08 -11.79 -30.10
C GLU A 110 -3.38 -10.51 -29.30
N ASP A 111 -2.95 -10.43 -28.05
CA ASP A 111 -3.22 -9.27 -27.20
C ASP A 111 -2.49 -8.02 -27.72
N ASN A 112 -3.14 -6.88 -27.57
CA ASN A 112 -2.49 -5.59 -27.72
C ASN A 112 -2.19 -5.01 -26.32
N PRO A 113 -0.91 -4.91 -25.93
CA PRO A 113 -0.60 -4.52 -24.56
C PRO A 113 -0.95 -3.06 -24.21
N LYS A 114 -1.18 -2.19 -25.21
CA LYS A 114 -1.71 -0.83 -24.99
C LYS A 114 -3.22 -0.89 -24.71
N THR A 115 -3.97 -1.61 -25.53
CA THR A 115 -5.43 -1.76 -25.36
C THR A 115 -5.78 -2.46 -24.05
N GLU A 116 -5.06 -3.50 -23.68
CA GLU A 116 -5.25 -4.17 -22.39
C GLU A 116 -4.95 -3.23 -21.22
N HIS A 117 -3.97 -2.34 -21.36
CA HIS A 117 -3.69 -1.33 -20.36
C HIS A 117 -4.86 -0.35 -20.20
N GLU A 118 -5.36 0.23 -21.30
CA GLU A 118 -6.47 1.18 -21.29
C GLU A 118 -7.74 0.57 -20.70
N LYS A 119 -8.03 -0.69 -21.01
CA LYS A 119 -9.18 -1.43 -20.49
C LYS A 119 -9.12 -1.68 -18.99
N HIS A 120 -7.92 -1.98 -18.47
CA HIS A 120 -7.74 -2.42 -17.08
C HIS A 120 -7.29 -1.31 -16.11
N CYS A 121 -6.81 -0.17 -16.63
CA CYS A 121 -6.28 0.95 -15.85
C CYS A 121 -6.30 2.27 -16.65
N THR A 122 -7.48 2.89 -16.77
CA THR A 122 -7.68 4.13 -17.53
C THR A 122 -6.93 5.35 -17.00
N ASP A 123 -6.58 5.35 -15.71
CA ASP A 123 -5.90 6.45 -15.03
C ASP A 123 -4.37 6.31 -15.03
N CYS A 124 -3.80 5.44 -15.89
CA CYS A 124 -2.35 5.28 -15.99
C CYS A 124 -1.66 6.50 -16.62
N PRO A 125 -0.59 7.06 -16.00
CA PRO A 125 0.17 8.18 -16.57
C PRO A 125 0.67 7.96 -18.01
N LEU A 126 1.04 6.72 -18.37
CA LEU A 126 1.46 6.38 -19.73
C LEU A 126 0.33 6.55 -20.75
N SER A 127 -0.88 6.16 -20.35
CA SER A 127 -2.09 6.32 -21.17
C SER A 127 -2.52 7.79 -21.24
N THR A 128 -2.55 8.48 -20.10
CA THR A 128 -3.02 9.87 -19.99
C THR A 128 -2.13 10.86 -20.75
N ILE A 129 -0.81 10.64 -20.77
CA ILE A 129 0.15 11.53 -21.45
C ILE A 129 0.36 11.11 -22.92
N SER A 130 -0.40 10.12 -23.42
CA SER A 130 -0.32 9.63 -24.80
C SER A 130 1.08 9.17 -25.20
N ILE A 131 1.81 8.54 -24.28
CA ILE A 131 3.15 8.01 -24.54
C ILE A 131 3.02 6.63 -25.18
N THR A 132 3.55 6.48 -26.39
CA THR A 132 3.52 5.22 -27.15
C THR A 132 4.81 4.41 -27.03
N ASP A 133 5.93 5.07 -26.73
CA ASP A 133 7.23 4.42 -26.58
C ASP A 133 8.04 5.14 -25.50
N THR A 134 8.30 4.43 -24.42
CA THR A 134 9.06 4.90 -23.26
C THR A 134 10.57 4.77 -23.45
N SER A 135 11.03 4.10 -24.51
CA SER A 135 12.46 4.00 -24.84
C SER A 135 13.00 5.26 -25.51
N VAL A 136 12.13 6.10 -26.08
CA VAL A 136 12.50 7.29 -26.88
C VAL A 136 11.84 8.57 -26.37
N LEU A 137 11.92 8.80 -25.05
CA LEU A 137 11.35 10.00 -24.44
C LEU A 137 12.30 11.19 -24.53
N THR A 138 11.76 12.36 -24.87
CA THR A 138 12.46 13.62 -24.60
C THR A 138 12.53 13.85 -23.10
N TRP A 139 13.55 14.59 -22.63
CA TRP A 139 13.66 14.96 -21.22
C TRP A 139 12.39 15.65 -20.67
N ARG A 140 11.72 16.47 -21.49
CA ARG A 140 10.45 17.11 -21.12
C ARG A 140 9.32 16.10 -20.93
N GLN A 141 9.23 15.08 -21.78
CA GLN A 141 8.25 14.00 -21.62
C GLN A 141 8.56 13.13 -20.40
N MET A 142 9.84 12.83 -20.18
CA MET A 142 10.31 12.05 -19.04
C MET A 142 9.93 12.73 -17.72
N ILE A 143 10.30 14.00 -17.52
CA ILE A 143 9.92 14.75 -16.31
C ILE A 143 8.40 14.79 -16.11
N LYS A 144 7.64 15.04 -17.19
CA LYS A 144 6.18 15.06 -17.11
C LYS A 144 5.61 13.72 -16.66
N LEU A 145 6.16 12.62 -17.20
CA LEU A 145 5.75 11.28 -16.87
C LEU A 145 6.10 10.94 -15.41
N ASP A 146 7.33 11.21 -14.98
CA ASP A 146 7.78 10.94 -13.62
C ASP A 146 6.94 11.70 -12.59
N LEU A 147 6.66 12.99 -12.86
CA LEU A 147 5.81 13.79 -12.00
C LEU A 147 4.38 13.23 -11.94
N ALA A 148 3.84 12.76 -13.06
CA ALA A 148 2.50 12.16 -13.09
C ALA A 148 2.43 10.80 -12.39
N ILE A 149 3.47 9.96 -12.52
CA ILE A 149 3.61 8.70 -11.78
C ILE A 149 3.63 8.98 -10.28
N GLU A 150 4.50 9.88 -9.84
CA GLU A 150 4.63 10.22 -8.42
C GLU A 150 3.39 10.90 -7.85
N TRP A 151 2.73 11.76 -8.64
CA TRP A 151 1.46 12.37 -8.24
C TRP A 151 0.38 11.31 -8.04
N ARG A 152 0.21 10.39 -9.01
CA ARG A 152 -0.79 9.33 -8.91
C ARG A 152 -0.53 8.42 -7.71
N ARG A 153 0.73 8.04 -7.51
CA ARG A 153 1.16 7.26 -6.34
C ARG A 153 0.79 7.96 -5.04
N LYS A 154 1.16 9.23 -4.87
CA LYS A 154 0.84 10.01 -3.67
C LYS A 154 -0.67 10.15 -3.47
N LYS A 155 -1.42 10.36 -4.55
CA LYS A 155 -2.88 10.41 -4.52
C LYS A 155 -3.49 9.09 -4.02
N LEU A 156 -3.03 7.95 -4.53
CA LEU A 156 -3.50 6.63 -4.10
C LEU A 156 -3.18 6.34 -2.63
N ILE A 157 -1.97 6.70 -2.18
CA ILE A 157 -1.57 6.58 -0.78
C ILE A 157 -2.50 7.42 0.11
N ALA A 158 -2.66 8.70 -0.22
CA ALA A 158 -3.51 9.62 0.54
C ALA A 158 -4.97 9.15 0.59
N GLN A 159 -5.53 8.70 -0.56
CA GLN A 159 -6.89 8.16 -0.63
C GLN A 159 -7.04 6.96 0.29
N ARG A 160 -6.10 6.02 0.26
CA ARG A 160 -6.17 4.82 1.10
C ARG A 160 -6.06 5.13 2.59
N GLU A 161 -5.17 6.05 2.97
CA GLU A 161 -5.07 6.48 4.37
C GLU A 161 -6.35 7.20 4.81
N TRP A 162 -6.95 8.00 3.93
CA TRP A 162 -8.26 8.61 4.17
C TRP A 162 -9.37 7.56 4.33
N ASP A 163 -9.43 6.55 3.47
CA ASP A 163 -10.42 5.48 3.55
C ASP A 163 -10.34 4.74 4.90
N LYS A 164 -9.14 4.52 5.44
CA LYS A 164 -8.97 3.94 6.78
C LYS A 164 -9.57 4.83 7.87
N VAL A 165 -9.33 6.13 7.81
CA VAL A 165 -9.89 7.11 8.75
C VAL A 165 -11.42 7.09 8.68
N VAL A 166 -11.98 7.09 7.47
CA VAL A 166 -13.43 7.00 7.25
C VAL A 166 -14.01 5.71 7.82
N MET A 167 -13.36 4.56 7.57
CA MET A 167 -13.80 3.26 8.09
C MET A 167 -13.76 3.22 9.62
N LEU A 168 -12.70 3.73 10.24
CA LEU A 168 -12.58 3.81 11.70
C LEU A 168 -13.66 4.71 12.31
N HIS A 169 -13.88 5.89 11.70
CA HIS A 169 -14.93 6.81 12.15
C HIS A 169 -16.32 6.19 12.03
N GLN A 170 -16.58 5.44 10.95
CA GLN A 170 -17.84 4.72 10.76
C GLN A 170 -18.04 3.65 11.85
N GLN A 171 -17.00 2.86 12.13
CA GLN A 171 -17.03 1.85 13.21
C GLN A 171 -17.34 2.48 14.57
N GLN A 172 -16.68 3.59 14.91
CA GLN A 172 -16.93 4.32 16.16
C GLN A 172 -18.36 4.87 16.22
N SER A 173 -18.88 5.39 15.10
CA SER A 173 -20.27 5.86 15.01
C SER A 173 -21.26 4.74 15.28
N ASP A 174 -21.04 3.56 14.70
CA ASP A 174 -21.94 2.41 14.85
C ASP A 174 -21.89 1.81 16.26
N GLU A 175 -20.71 1.79 16.89
CA GLU A 175 -20.55 1.39 18.29
C GLU A 175 -21.30 2.34 19.24
N LEU A 176 -21.15 3.66 19.07
CA LEU A 176 -21.85 4.67 19.89
C LEU A 176 -23.36 4.57 19.73
N LYS A 177 -23.86 4.37 18.51
CA LYS A 177 -25.30 4.12 18.26
C LYS A 177 -25.77 2.85 18.97
N GLY A 178 -24.97 1.79 18.94
CA GLY A 178 -25.26 0.54 19.65
C GLY A 178 -25.34 0.73 21.17
N LEU A 179 -24.41 1.49 21.76
CA LEU A 179 -24.43 1.83 23.19
C LEU A 179 -25.64 2.70 23.55
N LEU A 180 -25.96 3.71 22.74
CA LEU A 180 -27.13 4.56 22.94
C LEU A 180 -28.42 3.74 22.95
N ALA A 181 -28.58 2.81 22.01
CA ALA A 181 -29.75 1.94 21.94
C ALA A 181 -29.88 1.02 23.18
N LYS A 182 -28.75 0.54 23.74
CA LYS A 182 -28.74 -0.23 24.99
C LYS A 182 -29.20 0.64 26.17
N LEU A 183 -28.63 1.84 26.33
CA LEU A 183 -28.99 2.77 27.41
C LEU A 183 -30.47 3.16 27.38
N GLN A 184 -31.03 3.40 26.20
CA GLN A 184 -32.45 3.71 26.02
C GLN A 184 -33.37 2.55 26.42
N LYS A 185 -32.90 1.30 26.26
CA LYS A 185 -33.65 0.11 26.68
C LYS A 185 -33.58 -0.12 28.19
N ASP A 186 -32.40 0.08 28.78
CA ASP A 186 -32.13 -0.19 30.19
C ASP A 186 -32.64 0.93 31.12
N THR A 187 -32.89 2.12 30.57
CA THR A 187 -33.47 3.27 31.27
C THR A 187 -34.80 3.61 30.60
N PRO A 188 -35.93 3.03 31.05
CA PRO A 188 -37.24 3.49 30.61
C PRO A 188 -37.34 4.96 31.00
N ILE A 189 -37.45 5.84 30.00
CA ILE A 189 -37.78 7.24 30.24
C ILE A 189 -39.20 7.22 30.82
N HIS A 190 -39.32 7.26 32.15
CA HIS A 190 -40.58 7.63 32.78
C HIS A 190 -40.79 9.11 32.47
N ASP A 191 -41.87 9.40 31.76
CA ASP A 191 -42.33 10.76 31.51
C ASP A 191 -42.63 11.42 32.87
N VAL A 192 -41.75 12.33 33.32
CA VAL A 192 -41.96 13.14 34.54
C VAL A 192 -42.65 14.45 34.17
N THR A 193 -43.58 14.43 33.21
CA THR A 193 -44.47 15.57 32.97
C THR A 193 -45.84 15.31 33.59
N GLY A 194 -46.07 15.97 34.74
CA GLY A 194 -47.41 16.27 35.22
C GLY A 194 -47.72 15.83 36.64
N GLN A 195 -47.25 16.60 37.63
CA GLN A 195 -48.06 17.02 38.79
C GLN A 195 -47.30 18.06 39.64
N GLU A 196 -47.15 19.28 39.12
CA GLU A 196 -47.12 20.47 40.00
C GLU A 196 -48.58 20.93 40.15
N SER A 197 -49.33 20.27 41.05
CA SER A 197 -50.61 20.80 41.51
C SER A 197 -50.35 21.63 42.76
N TYR A 198 -50.51 22.95 42.61
CA TYR A 198 -50.63 23.93 43.69
C TYR A 198 -51.56 23.43 44.80
N LEU A 199 -51.05 23.42 46.03
CA LEU A 199 -51.78 23.69 47.27
C LEU A 199 -50.87 24.47 48.22
#